data_AF-A0AA95MWQ4-F1
#
_entry.id   AF-A0AA95MWQ4-F1
#
_cell.length_a   1.000
_cell.length_b   1.000
_cell.length_c   1.000
_cell.angle_alpha   90.00
_cell.angle_beta   90.00
_cell.angle_gamma   90.00
#
_symmetry.space_group_name_H-M   'P 1'
#
loop_
_entity.id
_entity.type
_entity.pdbx_description
1 polymer ?
#
loop_
_entity_poly.entity_id
_entity_poly.type
_entity_poly.pdbx_seq_one_letter_code
_entity_poly.pdbx_strand_id
1 'polypeptide(L)'
;MNDIQYAFINEFGHYGFDFDQPETSTHFIIVSILVKGSDKEILEQEVEKIKLKHLQKSEVDDDLRMEILQDLKDLPFKVYAYVIDKRKIREDSGVTYEKTFIKFFNRKIFDDLYRTFDILDLVADEQGSKEFMQEFIAYVKQRCIPDLFNYSTFGFNNSHSEILLELAEFIAGTIAKGYDGKHHSKQYPSFYKLLKNKIITINLWPHDYKHYLFDYHFEKTDSETDQIIIKQAVNLAYQYIEEHRKSEEEDERVRIDLLKFLLFNLKENPDEYVYTEEILDNLNAIRINKIKQHYFRSNIVSKLRDQGLLIASSNKGYKLPVCLNDLYDFVNLSSLTIHPMIQRVAKARDQILLATNREIDILEKSEYEYLKRMIEMEKTTLSNGK
;
A
#
# COMPACT_ATOMS: atom_id res chain seq x y z
N MET A 1 4.92 -36.34 14.17
CA MET A 1 5.54 -35.00 14.27
C MET A 1 5.39 -34.39 12.89
N ASN A 2 4.73 -33.25 12.75
CA ASN A 2 4.73 -32.54 11.47
C ASN A 2 6.17 -32.12 11.18
N ASP A 3 6.66 -32.49 10.01
CA ASP A 3 8.01 -32.13 9.57
C ASP A 3 8.09 -30.61 9.38
N ILE A 4 9.17 -29.98 9.85
CA ILE A 4 9.35 -28.54 9.72
C ILE A 4 9.49 -28.22 8.23
N GLN A 5 8.75 -27.22 7.76
CA GLN A 5 8.86 -26.74 6.39
C GLN A 5 9.74 -25.49 6.36
N TYR A 6 10.71 -25.46 5.45
CA TYR A 6 11.57 -24.30 5.21
C TYR A 6 11.09 -23.52 3.99
N ALA A 7 11.14 -22.19 4.07
CA ALA A 7 10.88 -21.28 2.96
C ALA A 7 12.09 -20.37 2.73
N PHE A 8 12.87 -20.64 1.68
CA PHE A 8 13.98 -19.79 1.26
C PHE A 8 13.43 -18.68 0.35
N ILE A 9 13.44 -17.45 0.83
CA ILE A 9 12.79 -16.31 0.17
C ILE A 9 13.84 -15.43 -0.49
N ASN A 10 13.60 -15.07 -1.74
CA ASN A 10 14.36 -14.05 -2.45
C ASN A 10 13.46 -13.23 -3.37
N GLU A 11 13.96 -12.08 -3.81
CA GLU A 11 13.22 -11.09 -4.58
C GLU A 11 13.92 -10.71 -5.90
N PHE A 12 13.09 -10.37 -6.88
CA PHE A 12 13.50 -9.84 -8.17
C PHE A 12 12.77 -8.54 -8.48
N GLY A 13 13.51 -7.59 -9.06
CA GLY A 13 13.00 -6.30 -9.50
C GLY A 13 13.30 -5.17 -8.51
N HIS A 14 13.14 -3.94 -9.00
CA HIS A 14 13.24 -2.72 -8.21
C HIS A 14 11.86 -2.37 -7.62
N TYR A 15 11.79 -1.66 -6.50
CA TYR A 15 10.53 -1.28 -5.83
C TYR A 15 9.99 0.10 -6.26
N GLY A 16 10.77 0.91 -6.96
CA GLY A 16 10.35 2.22 -7.48
C GLY A 16 9.32 2.14 -8.62
N PHE A 17 8.68 3.29 -8.90
CA PHE A 17 7.58 3.43 -9.87
C PHE A 17 7.91 4.32 -11.08
N ASP A 18 9.14 4.82 -11.17
CA ASP A 18 9.64 5.54 -12.34
C ASP A 18 10.13 4.55 -13.41
N PHE A 19 9.20 4.09 -14.25
CA PHE A 19 9.46 3.07 -15.27
C PHE A 19 10.33 3.57 -16.44
N ASP A 20 10.54 4.89 -16.55
CA ASP A 20 11.38 5.50 -17.58
C ASP A 20 12.88 5.27 -17.28
N GLN A 21 13.24 5.06 -16.00
CA GLN A 21 14.61 4.69 -15.64
C GLN A 21 14.96 3.25 -16.07
N PRO A 22 16.15 2.99 -16.64
CA PRO A 22 16.55 1.65 -17.09
C PRO A 22 16.42 0.59 -16.00
N GLU A 23 16.86 0.89 -14.77
CA GLU A 23 16.89 -0.01 -13.62
C GLU A 23 15.50 -0.38 -13.05
N THR A 24 14.46 0.42 -13.33
CA THR A 24 13.13 0.16 -12.75
C THR A 24 12.41 -0.94 -13.52
N SER A 25 12.29 -2.11 -12.90
CA SER A 25 11.47 -3.21 -13.42
C SER A 25 9.98 -2.83 -13.48
N THR A 26 9.20 -3.42 -14.39
CA THR A 26 7.74 -3.23 -14.41
C THR A 26 7.05 -4.11 -13.39
N HIS A 27 7.65 -5.26 -13.07
CA HIS A 27 7.15 -6.17 -12.04
C HIS A 27 8.11 -6.25 -10.86
N PHE A 28 7.54 -6.50 -9.69
CA PHE A 28 8.27 -6.95 -8.51
C PHE A 28 7.86 -8.40 -8.23
N ILE A 29 8.82 -9.27 -8.00
CA ILE A 29 8.57 -10.71 -7.90
C ILE A 29 9.24 -11.22 -6.64
N ILE A 30 8.49 -11.96 -5.84
CA ILE A 30 9.00 -12.61 -4.64
C ILE A 30 8.80 -14.10 -4.82
N VAL A 31 9.86 -14.86 -4.58
CA VAL A 31 9.84 -16.32 -4.70
C VAL A 31 10.25 -16.92 -3.36
N SER A 32 9.53 -17.97 -2.97
CA SER A 32 9.86 -18.84 -1.86
C SER A 32 10.07 -20.25 -2.37
N ILE A 33 11.25 -20.81 -2.12
CA ILE A 33 11.55 -22.22 -2.32
C ILE A 33 11.15 -22.97 -1.05
N LEU A 34 10.14 -23.82 -1.18
CA LEU A 34 9.59 -24.63 -0.10
C LEU A 34 10.21 -26.02 -0.12
N VAL A 35 10.76 -26.45 1.01
CA VAL A 35 11.36 -27.78 1.18
C VAL A 35 11.04 -28.32 2.57
N LYS A 36 10.83 -29.64 2.67
CA LYS A 36 10.66 -30.33 3.96
C LYS A 36 11.99 -30.47 4.66
N GLY A 37 11.99 -30.48 6.00
CA GLY A 37 13.21 -30.66 6.76
C GLY A 37 13.96 -31.94 6.43
N SER A 38 13.24 -33.04 6.15
CA SER A 38 13.85 -34.30 5.71
C SER A 38 14.64 -34.21 4.40
N ASP A 39 14.26 -33.29 3.52
CA ASP A 39 14.75 -33.21 2.14
C ASP A 39 15.77 -32.08 1.94
N LYS A 40 15.97 -31.22 2.96
CA LYS A 40 16.80 -30.00 2.87
C LYS A 40 18.26 -30.33 2.49
N GLU A 41 18.92 -31.21 3.24
CA GLU A 41 20.35 -31.52 3.01
C GLU A 41 20.58 -32.16 1.63
N ILE A 42 19.65 -33.02 1.19
CA ILE A 42 19.71 -33.66 -0.13
C ILE A 42 19.58 -32.59 -1.23
N LEU A 43 18.63 -31.67 -1.07
CA LEU A 43 18.43 -30.58 -2.02
C LEU A 43 19.67 -29.68 -2.11
N GLU A 44 20.28 -29.32 -0.98
CA GLU A 44 21.50 -28.50 -0.93
C GLU A 44 22.63 -29.14 -1.73
N GLN A 45 22.90 -30.43 -1.48
CA GLN A 45 23.97 -31.17 -2.16
C GLN A 45 23.73 -31.29 -3.68
N GLU A 46 22.49 -31.55 -4.10
CA GLU A 46 22.17 -31.68 -5.53
C GLU A 46 22.22 -30.32 -6.26
N VAL A 47 21.74 -29.25 -5.62
CA VAL A 47 21.83 -27.90 -6.19
C VAL A 47 23.28 -27.44 -6.30
N GLU A 48 24.13 -27.75 -5.31
CA GLU A 48 25.56 -27.45 -5.35
C GLU A 48 26.27 -28.18 -6.50
N LYS A 49 25.95 -29.46 -6.73
CA LYS A 49 26.46 -30.21 -7.88
C LYS A 49 26.07 -29.57 -9.21
N ILE A 50 24.82 -29.13 -9.35
CA ILE A 50 24.34 -28.44 -10.55
C ILE A 50 25.07 -27.11 -10.73
N LYS A 51 25.25 -26.33 -9.66
CA LYS A 51 26.01 -25.08 -9.68
C LYS A 51 27.45 -25.31 -10.17
N LEU A 52 28.15 -26.30 -9.60
CA LEU A 52 29.53 -26.64 -9.98
C LEU A 52 29.64 -27.13 -11.43
N LYS A 53 28.64 -27.88 -11.92
CA LYS A 53 28.56 -28.34 -13.33
C LYS A 53 28.49 -27.17 -14.32
N HIS A 54 27.84 -26.07 -13.94
CA HIS A 54 27.57 -24.93 -14.82
C HIS A 54 28.43 -23.68 -14.52
N LEU A 55 29.36 -23.76 -13.56
CA LEU A 55 30.17 -22.65 -13.04
C LEU A 55 31.09 -21.95 -14.08
N GLN A 56 31.35 -22.60 -15.22
CA GLN A 56 32.28 -22.10 -16.24
C GLN A 56 31.69 -21.03 -17.17
N LYS A 57 30.37 -20.80 -17.14
CA LYS A 57 29.70 -19.81 -18.00
C LYS A 57 29.50 -18.51 -17.21
N SER A 58 30.04 -17.39 -17.72
CA SER A 58 30.09 -16.11 -17.00
C SER A 58 28.74 -15.40 -16.87
N GLU A 59 27.78 -15.69 -17.74
CA GLU A 59 26.41 -15.18 -17.67
C GLU A 59 25.39 -16.28 -17.96
N VAL A 60 24.28 -16.27 -17.22
CA VAL A 60 23.17 -17.20 -17.42
C VAL A 60 22.27 -16.68 -18.53
N ASP A 61 22.61 -17.03 -19.76
CA ASP A 61 21.73 -16.87 -20.91
C ASP A 61 20.51 -17.81 -20.86
N ASP A 62 19.62 -17.66 -21.83
CA ASP A 62 18.37 -18.44 -21.87
C ASP A 62 18.61 -19.93 -22.15
N ASP A 63 19.66 -20.29 -22.90
CA ASP A 63 19.99 -21.67 -23.22
C ASP A 63 20.60 -22.39 -22.00
N LEU A 64 21.52 -21.75 -21.28
CA LEU A 64 22.03 -22.26 -20.00
C LEU A 64 20.90 -22.35 -18.96
N ARG A 65 19.98 -21.38 -18.93
CA ARG A 65 18.81 -21.45 -18.05
C ARG A 65 17.95 -22.68 -18.34
N MET A 66 17.74 -23.04 -19.62
CA MET A 66 17.06 -24.29 -19.98
C MET A 66 17.78 -25.52 -19.42
N GLU A 67 19.11 -25.59 -19.55
CA GLU A 67 19.93 -26.71 -19.05
C GLU A 67 19.80 -26.86 -17.53
N ILE A 68 19.94 -25.76 -16.79
CA ILE A 68 19.83 -25.74 -15.33
C ILE A 68 18.41 -26.17 -14.90
N LEU A 69 17.36 -25.63 -15.52
CA LEU A 69 15.98 -25.99 -15.19
C LEU A 69 15.68 -27.47 -15.45
N GLN A 70 16.30 -28.06 -16.47
CA GLN A 70 16.17 -29.49 -16.76
C GLN A 70 16.83 -30.35 -15.67
N ASP A 71 17.98 -29.93 -15.14
CA ASP A 71 18.67 -30.61 -14.05
C ASP A 71 17.88 -30.48 -12.72
N LEU A 72 17.21 -29.34 -12.49
CA LEU A 72 16.43 -29.07 -11.27
C LEU A 72 15.07 -29.79 -11.22
N LYS A 73 14.54 -30.26 -12.36
CA LYS A 73 13.13 -30.69 -12.49
C LYS A 73 12.72 -31.84 -11.56
N ASP A 74 13.66 -32.68 -11.11
CA ASP A 74 13.37 -33.88 -10.31
C ASP A 74 13.66 -33.68 -8.81
N LEU A 75 14.27 -32.55 -8.42
CA LEU A 75 14.68 -32.29 -7.03
C LEU A 75 13.52 -31.98 -6.07
N PRO A 76 13.61 -32.30 -4.77
CA PRO A 76 12.48 -32.28 -3.84
C PRO A 76 12.15 -30.87 -3.30
N PHE A 77 11.90 -29.90 -4.18
CA PHE A 77 11.45 -28.56 -3.78
C PHE A 77 10.13 -28.18 -4.45
N LYS A 78 9.51 -27.13 -3.91
CA LYS A 78 8.33 -26.49 -4.46
C LYS A 78 8.53 -24.98 -4.53
N VAL A 79 7.82 -24.33 -5.46
CA VAL A 79 7.93 -22.89 -5.69
C VAL A 79 6.60 -22.23 -5.33
N TYR A 80 6.67 -21.22 -4.48
CA TYR A 80 5.58 -20.30 -4.19
C TYR A 80 6.03 -18.91 -4.62
N ALA A 81 5.23 -18.20 -5.41
CA ALA A 81 5.65 -16.91 -5.94
C ALA A 81 4.54 -15.86 -5.90
N TYR A 82 4.93 -14.60 -5.70
CA TYR A 82 4.11 -13.42 -5.94
C TYR A 82 4.67 -12.68 -7.14
N VAL A 83 3.82 -12.33 -8.09
CA VAL A 83 4.18 -11.53 -9.26
C VAL A 83 3.31 -10.29 -9.28
N ILE A 84 3.95 -9.15 -9.05
CA ILE A 84 3.30 -7.89 -8.76
C ILE A 84 3.54 -6.94 -9.93
N ASP A 85 2.51 -6.66 -10.73
CA ASP A 85 2.55 -5.71 -11.84
C ASP A 85 2.40 -4.27 -11.31
N LYS A 86 3.54 -3.62 -11.03
CA LYS A 86 3.59 -2.26 -10.46
C LYS A 86 2.93 -1.21 -11.36
N ARG A 87 2.81 -1.45 -12.67
CA ARG A 87 2.16 -0.50 -13.59
C ARG A 87 0.68 -0.40 -13.27
N LYS A 88 0.02 -1.55 -13.07
CA LYS A 88 -1.39 -1.60 -12.68
C LYS A 88 -1.61 -1.04 -11.28
N ILE A 89 -0.69 -1.23 -10.35
CA ILE A 89 -0.79 -0.61 -9.01
C ILE A 89 -0.80 0.91 -9.13
N ARG A 90 0.15 1.46 -9.90
CA ARG A 90 0.22 2.89 -10.15
C ARG A 90 -1.05 3.39 -10.83
N GLU A 91 -1.54 2.68 -11.84
CA GLU A 91 -2.74 3.05 -12.59
C GLU A 91 -4.02 2.96 -11.74
N ASP A 92 -4.23 1.86 -11.04
CA ASP A 92 -5.49 1.55 -10.35
C ASP A 92 -5.53 2.11 -8.93
N SER A 93 -4.42 2.02 -8.20
CA SER A 93 -4.32 2.33 -6.76
C SER A 93 -3.63 3.66 -6.48
N GLY A 94 -3.01 4.29 -7.48
CA GLY A 94 -2.30 5.57 -7.31
C GLY A 94 -1.06 5.49 -6.41
N VAL A 95 -0.58 4.29 -6.08
CA VAL A 95 0.65 4.11 -5.30
C VAL A 95 1.85 4.35 -6.20
N THR A 96 2.72 5.25 -5.78
CA THR A 96 3.95 5.65 -6.48
C THR A 96 5.15 5.76 -5.55
N TYR A 97 4.95 5.75 -4.23
CA TYR A 97 6.06 5.75 -3.25
C TYR A 97 6.45 4.35 -2.80
N GLU A 98 7.76 4.11 -2.81
CA GLU A 98 8.35 2.80 -2.52
C GLU A 98 8.06 2.29 -1.12
N LYS A 99 8.15 3.12 -0.08
CA LYS A 99 7.93 2.66 1.29
C LYS A 99 6.49 2.23 1.53
N THR A 100 5.53 2.93 0.92
CA THR A 100 4.13 2.53 1.00
C THR A 100 3.91 1.18 0.31
N PHE A 101 4.57 0.97 -0.83
CA PHE A 101 4.58 -0.33 -1.51
C PHE A 101 5.22 -1.43 -0.66
N ILE A 102 6.41 -1.21 -0.09
CA ILE A 102 7.13 -2.19 0.73
C ILE A 102 6.29 -2.56 1.96
N LYS A 103 5.83 -1.57 2.73
CA LYS A 103 4.97 -1.77 3.91
C LYS A 103 3.72 -2.60 3.57
N PHE A 104 3.08 -2.28 2.45
CA PHE A 104 1.89 -2.98 1.99
C PHE A 104 2.17 -4.46 1.69
N PHE A 105 3.15 -4.74 0.85
CA PHE A 105 3.45 -6.11 0.44
C PHE A 105 4.08 -6.94 1.56
N ASN A 106 4.83 -6.32 2.49
CA ASN A 106 5.31 -7.00 3.70
C ASN A 106 4.15 -7.56 4.51
N ARG A 107 3.13 -6.74 4.76
CA ARG A 107 1.91 -7.19 5.45
C ARG A 107 1.16 -8.25 4.64
N LYS A 108 0.91 -8.00 3.36
CA LYS A 108 0.09 -8.89 2.53
C LYS A 108 0.69 -10.29 2.42
N ILE A 109 2.00 -10.37 2.26
CA ILE A 109 2.73 -11.63 2.11
C ILE A 109 2.85 -12.34 3.45
N PHE A 110 3.10 -11.60 4.53
CA PHE A 110 3.05 -12.16 5.88
C PHE A 110 1.68 -12.79 6.17
N ASP A 111 0.59 -12.03 5.97
CA ASP A 111 -0.77 -12.50 6.25
C ASP A 111 -1.12 -13.74 5.41
N ASP A 112 -0.68 -13.80 4.15
CA ASP A 112 -0.95 -14.93 3.25
C ASP A 112 -0.13 -16.18 3.62
N LEU A 113 1.16 -16.03 3.89
CA LEU A 113 2.02 -17.13 4.35
C LEU A 113 1.57 -17.66 5.73
N TYR A 114 1.28 -16.76 6.67
CA TYR A 114 0.87 -17.11 8.02
C TYR A 114 -0.47 -17.85 8.06
N ARG A 115 -1.40 -17.51 7.15
CA ARG A 115 -2.68 -18.24 7.01
C ARG A 115 -2.54 -19.58 6.28
N THR A 116 -1.55 -19.70 5.41
CA THR A 116 -1.37 -20.89 4.56
C THR A 116 -0.59 -21.99 5.26
N PHE A 117 0.39 -21.64 6.11
CA PHE A 117 1.32 -22.58 6.71
C PHE A 117 1.28 -22.53 8.24
N ASP A 118 0.92 -23.65 8.88
CA ASP A 118 0.89 -23.78 10.34
C ASP A 118 2.30 -23.76 10.98
N ILE A 119 3.29 -24.32 10.27
CA ILE A 119 4.70 -24.41 10.68
C ILE A 119 5.58 -24.07 9.48
N LEU A 120 6.30 -22.94 9.53
CA LEU A 120 7.17 -22.46 8.46
C LEU A 120 8.38 -21.69 9.00
N ASP A 121 9.57 -22.22 8.74
CA ASP A 121 10.83 -21.51 9.02
C ASP A 121 11.27 -20.71 7.79
N LEU A 122 11.22 -19.39 7.90
CA LEU A 122 11.61 -18.45 6.86
C LEU A 122 13.13 -18.27 6.86
N VAL A 123 13.73 -18.32 5.68
CA VAL A 123 15.15 -18.10 5.47
C VAL A 123 15.33 -17.04 4.39
N ALA A 124 16.09 -16.00 4.71
CA ALA A 124 16.44 -14.92 3.80
C ALA A 124 17.89 -14.49 4.06
N ASP A 125 18.53 -13.85 3.07
CA ASP A 125 19.84 -13.25 3.25
C ASP A 125 19.72 -11.99 4.13
N GLU A 126 20.33 -11.97 5.33
CA GLU A 126 20.30 -10.81 6.24
C GLU A 126 21.38 -9.76 5.92
N GLN A 127 22.44 -10.12 5.19
CA GLN A 127 23.61 -9.26 4.98
C GLN A 127 23.63 -8.61 3.58
N GLY A 128 23.08 -9.30 2.57
CA GLY A 128 22.95 -8.81 1.19
C GLY A 128 21.52 -8.43 0.80
N SER A 129 20.54 -8.50 1.72
CA SER A 129 19.13 -8.22 1.40
C SER A 129 18.91 -6.77 0.96
N LYS A 130 18.13 -6.64 -0.10
CA LYS A 130 17.53 -5.38 -0.56
C LYS A 130 16.54 -4.84 0.49
N GLU A 131 16.25 -3.55 0.44
CA GLU A 131 15.43 -2.81 1.42
C GLU A 131 14.12 -3.52 1.76
N PHE A 132 13.43 -4.07 0.76
CA PHE A 132 12.18 -4.82 0.96
C PHE A 132 12.37 -6.03 1.88
N MET A 133 13.33 -6.92 1.59
CA MET A 133 13.61 -8.09 2.43
C MET A 133 14.01 -7.70 3.86
N GLN A 134 14.78 -6.64 4.05
CA GLN A 134 15.15 -6.16 5.39
C GLN A 134 13.92 -5.73 6.18
N GLU A 135 13.04 -4.93 5.57
CA GLU A 135 11.77 -4.53 6.19
C GLU A 135 10.84 -5.74 6.42
N PHE A 136 10.83 -6.71 5.51
CA PHE A 136 10.03 -7.94 5.68
C PHE A 136 10.50 -8.76 6.88
N ILE A 137 11.81 -8.99 7.01
CA ILE A 137 12.40 -9.69 8.16
C ILE A 137 12.03 -8.99 9.46
N ALA A 138 12.19 -7.66 9.52
CA ALA A 138 11.83 -6.86 10.69
C ALA A 138 10.32 -6.98 11.01
N TYR A 139 9.47 -6.91 9.98
CA TYR A 139 8.02 -7.02 10.11
C TYR A 139 7.59 -8.37 10.71
N VAL A 140 8.14 -9.48 10.20
CA VAL A 140 7.85 -10.83 10.71
C VAL A 140 8.35 -10.97 12.14
N LYS A 141 9.60 -10.57 12.43
CA LYS A 141 10.17 -10.67 13.79
C LYS A 141 9.37 -9.89 14.83
N GLN A 142 8.81 -8.73 14.46
CA GLN A 142 7.97 -7.93 15.36
C GLN A 142 6.61 -8.58 15.66
N ARG A 143 6.05 -9.36 14.72
CA ARG A 143 4.72 -9.99 14.88
C ARG A 143 4.77 -11.40 15.42
N CYS A 144 5.87 -12.12 15.22
CA CYS A 144 6.06 -13.50 15.65
C CYS A 144 6.96 -13.56 16.90
N ILE A 145 6.56 -12.85 17.98
CA ILE A 145 7.26 -12.95 19.26
C ILE A 145 6.86 -14.28 19.92
N PRO A 146 7.81 -15.19 20.22
CA PRO A 146 7.49 -16.43 20.90
C PRO A 146 6.93 -16.12 22.29
N ASP A 147 5.81 -16.75 22.67
CA ASP A 147 5.27 -16.68 24.02
C ASP A 147 5.34 -18.05 24.70
N LEU A 148 5.02 -18.11 26.01
CA LEU A 148 5.12 -19.33 26.82
C LEU A 148 4.23 -20.48 26.31
N PHE A 149 3.24 -20.18 25.47
CA PHE A 149 2.27 -21.11 24.89
C PHE A 149 2.43 -21.26 23.36
N ASN A 150 3.24 -20.41 22.74
CA ASN A 150 3.43 -20.29 21.31
C ASN A 150 4.94 -20.28 21.02
N TYR A 151 5.57 -21.45 21.02
CA TYR A 151 6.86 -21.63 20.36
C TYR A 151 6.63 -21.22 18.91
N SER A 152 7.26 -20.15 18.43
CA SER A 152 6.99 -19.59 17.10
C SER A 152 7.27 -20.63 16.01
N THR A 153 6.25 -21.38 15.62
CA THR A 153 6.31 -22.36 14.53
C THR A 153 6.43 -21.66 13.18
N PHE A 154 6.16 -20.36 13.14
CA PHE A 154 6.29 -19.48 11.98
C PHE A 154 7.25 -18.33 12.30
N GLY A 155 8.28 -18.12 11.49
CA GLY A 155 9.21 -17.00 11.64
C GLY A 155 10.62 -17.30 11.12
N PHE A 156 11.57 -16.42 11.44
CA PHE A 156 12.99 -16.60 11.11
C PHE A 156 13.71 -17.25 12.29
N ASN A 157 14.04 -18.55 12.21
CA ASN A 157 14.62 -19.32 13.33
C ASN A 157 16.14 -19.61 13.19
N ASN A 158 16.90 -18.68 12.58
CA ASN A 158 18.36 -18.77 12.35
C ASN A 158 18.81 -19.93 11.44
N SER A 159 17.91 -20.47 10.63
CA SER A 159 18.29 -21.38 9.56
C SER A 159 18.95 -20.61 8.41
N HIS A 160 20.06 -21.14 7.91
CA HIS A 160 20.81 -20.54 6.80
C HIS A 160 21.10 -21.57 5.71
N SER A 161 21.09 -21.12 4.46
CA SER A 161 21.56 -21.87 3.29
C SER A 161 21.76 -20.92 2.11
N GLU A 162 23.01 -20.59 1.79
CA GLU A 162 23.32 -19.70 0.67
C GLU A 162 22.90 -20.34 -0.67
N ILE A 163 23.14 -21.65 -0.83
CA ILE A 163 22.85 -22.40 -2.06
C ILE A 163 21.34 -22.39 -2.39
N LEU A 164 20.47 -22.52 -1.38
CA LEU A 164 19.03 -22.50 -1.60
C LEU A 164 18.47 -21.08 -1.79
N LEU A 165 19.14 -20.06 -1.23
CA LEU A 165 18.81 -18.65 -1.51
C LEU A 165 19.20 -18.25 -2.94
N GLU A 166 20.33 -18.75 -3.45
CA GLU A 166 20.70 -18.60 -4.85
C GLU A 166 19.72 -19.33 -5.80
N LEU A 167 19.25 -20.52 -5.40
CA LEU A 167 18.18 -21.21 -6.14
C LEU A 167 16.92 -20.35 -6.18
N ALA A 168 16.52 -19.74 -5.06
CA ALA A 168 15.38 -18.82 -5.02
C ALA A 168 15.57 -17.62 -5.94
N GLU A 169 16.78 -17.03 -5.99
CA GLU A 169 17.13 -15.95 -6.91
C GLU A 169 17.01 -16.36 -8.38
N PHE A 170 17.58 -17.52 -8.73
CA PHE A 170 17.55 -18.06 -10.10
C PHE A 170 16.12 -18.31 -10.57
N ILE A 171 15.27 -18.86 -9.69
CA ILE A 171 13.85 -19.08 -10.00
C ILE A 171 13.10 -17.73 -10.11
N ALA A 172 13.37 -16.75 -9.25
CA ALA A 172 12.79 -15.41 -9.34
C ALA A 172 13.12 -14.73 -10.68
N GLY A 173 14.39 -14.76 -11.07
CA GLY A 173 14.83 -14.26 -12.38
C GLY A 173 14.23 -15.01 -13.56
N THR A 174 14.02 -16.33 -13.41
CA THR A 174 13.34 -17.16 -14.43
C THR A 174 11.86 -16.80 -14.57
N ILE A 175 11.15 -16.60 -13.47
CA ILE A 175 9.76 -16.14 -13.48
C ILE A 175 9.68 -14.74 -14.09
N ALA A 176 10.63 -13.85 -13.77
CA ALA A 176 10.69 -12.50 -14.34
C ALA A 176 10.74 -12.47 -15.87
N LYS A 177 11.43 -13.44 -16.50
CA LYS A 177 11.45 -13.60 -17.97
C LYS A 177 10.05 -13.76 -18.59
N GLY A 178 9.04 -14.16 -17.81
CA GLY A 178 7.66 -14.30 -18.28
C GLY A 178 6.81 -13.04 -18.16
N TYR A 179 7.08 -12.20 -17.16
CA TYR A 179 6.19 -11.12 -16.75
C TYR A 179 6.80 -9.73 -16.92
N ASP A 180 8.07 -9.56 -16.53
CA ASP A 180 8.71 -8.26 -16.56
C ASP A 180 8.93 -7.79 -18.00
N GLY A 181 8.52 -6.55 -18.27
CA GLY A 181 8.53 -6.01 -19.64
C GLY A 181 9.94 -5.82 -20.19
N LYS A 182 10.93 -5.55 -19.32
CA LYS A 182 12.33 -5.31 -19.71
C LYS A 182 13.13 -6.60 -19.78
N HIS A 183 12.77 -7.60 -18.96
CA HIS A 183 13.47 -8.88 -18.91
C HIS A 183 12.78 -9.98 -19.72
N HIS A 184 11.69 -9.68 -20.44
CA HIS A 184 10.89 -10.68 -21.13
C HIS A 184 11.70 -11.56 -22.10
N SER A 185 11.48 -12.88 -22.07
CA SER A 185 12.06 -13.82 -23.01
C SER A 185 10.97 -14.61 -23.75
N LYS A 186 11.18 -14.76 -25.07
CA LYS A 186 10.35 -15.62 -25.93
C LYS A 186 10.45 -17.11 -25.56
N GLN A 187 11.51 -17.51 -24.84
CA GLN A 187 11.70 -18.89 -24.39
C GLN A 187 10.96 -19.20 -23.07
N TYR A 188 10.35 -18.21 -22.42
CA TYR A 188 9.63 -18.41 -21.15
C TYR A 188 8.59 -19.54 -21.16
N PRO A 189 7.79 -19.77 -22.22
CA PRO A 189 6.88 -20.93 -22.26
C PRO A 189 7.59 -22.27 -22.05
N SER A 190 8.84 -22.40 -22.51
CA SER A 190 9.68 -23.58 -22.29
C SER A 190 10.16 -23.67 -20.85
N PHE A 191 10.62 -22.56 -20.26
CA PHE A 191 11.01 -22.49 -18.84
C PHE A 191 9.83 -22.88 -17.93
N TYR A 192 8.66 -22.29 -18.19
CA TYR A 192 7.44 -22.56 -17.44
C TYR A 192 7.03 -24.03 -17.53
N LYS A 193 7.17 -24.67 -18.70
CA LYS A 193 6.86 -26.09 -18.88
C LYS A 193 7.69 -27.01 -17.97
N LEU A 194 8.95 -26.63 -17.68
CA LEU A 194 9.82 -27.35 -16.76
C LEU A 194 9.48 -27.08 -15.29
N LEU A 195 9.11 -25.83 -14.98
CA LEU A 195 8.80 -25.41 -13.60
C LEU A 195 7.37 -25.70 -13.14
N LYS A 196 6.41 -25.87 -14.05
CA LYS A 196 4.97 -25.97 -13.72
C LYS A 196 4.65 -27.03 -12.66
N ASN A 197 5.39 -28.13 -12.61
CA ASN A 197 5.16 -29.23 -11.66
C ASN A 197 5.75 -28.94 -10.26
N LYS A 198 6.64 -27.94 -10.17
CA LYS A 198 7.24 -27.44 -8.92
C LYS A 198 6.46 -26.25 -8.36
N ILE A 199 5.86 -25.43 -9.23
CA ILE A 199 5.03 -24.29 -8.84
C ILE A 199 3.77 -24.79 -8.13
N ILE A 200 3.63 -24.44 -6.85
CA ILE A 200 2.37 -24.60 -6.11
C ILE A 200 1.42 -23.50 -6.54
N THR A 201 1.90 -22.25 -6.48
CA THR A 201 1.11 -21.06 -6.72
C THR A 201 1.98 -19.94 -7.31
N ILE A 202 1.40 -19.19 -8.24
CA ILE A 202 1.85 -17.85 -8.62
C ILE A 202 0.70 -16.90 -8.32
N ASN A 203 0.83 -16.10 -7.28
CA ASN A 203 -0.13 -15.06 -6.91
C ASN A 203 0.12 -13.83 -7.78
N LEU A 204 -0.75 -13.61 -8.76
CA LEU A 204 -0.72 -12.42 -9.61
C LEU A 204 -1.39 -11.25 -8.90
N TRP A 205 -0.72 -10.10 -8.86
CA TRP A 205 -1.26 -8.88 -8.26
C TRP A 205 -0.99 -7.67 -9.15
N PRO A 206 -1.91 -6.70 -9.27
CA PRO A 206 -3.27 -6.70 -8.75
C PRO A 206 -4.19 -7.72 -9.45
N HIS A 207 -5.16 -8.28 -8.73
CA HIS A 207 -6.24 -9.04 -9.34
C HIS A 207 -7.09 -8.09 -10.20
N ASP A 208 -7.75 -8.56 -11.26
CA ASP A 208 -8.50 -7.71 -12.18
C ASP A 208 -9.74 -7.11 -11.46
N TYR A 209 -9.57 -5.96 -10.81
CA TYR A 209 -10.48 -5.43 -9.80
C TYR A 209 -11.67 -4.65 -10.38
N LYS A 210 -12.33 -5.17 -11.41
CA LYS A 210 -13.54 -4.53 -11.96
C LYS A 210 -14.73 -4.45 -10.97
N HIS A 211 -14.57 -4.97 -9.75
CA HIS A 211 -15.60 -5.06 -8.72
C HIS A 211 -15.11 -4.68 -7.30
N TYR A 212 -14.31 -3.63 -7.15
CA TYR A 212 -13.85 -3.14 -5.83
C TYR A 212 -14.97 -2.89 -4.79
N LEU A 213 -16.19 -2.55 -5.22
CA LEU A 213 -17.35 -2.39 -4.34
C LEU A 213 -17.83 -3.71 -3.69
N PHE A 214 -17.56 -4.86 -4.30
CA PHE A 214 -18.00 -6.17 -3.82
C PHE A 214 -16.97 -6.85 -2.89
N ASP A 215 -15.67 -6.53 -3.03
CA ASP A 215 -14.59 -7.18 -2.27
C ASP A 215 -14.34 -6.55 -0.89
N TYR A 216 -14.92 -5.38 -0.59
CA TYR A 216 -14.93 -4.88 0.78
C TYR A 216 -15.84 -5.79 1.61
N HIS A 217 -15.26 -6.80 2.25
CA HIS A 217 -15.97 -7.68 3.17
C HIS A 217 -16.57 -6.83 4.29
N PHE A 218 -17.87 -6.51 4.17
CA PHE A 218 -18.70 -5.83 5.16
C PHE A 218 -18.85 -6.63 6.47
N GLU A 219 -18.18 -7.78 6.59
CA GLU A 219 -18.23 -8.70 7.73
C GLU A 219 -17.76 -8.08 9.05
N LYS A 220 -17.17 -6.88 9.03
CA LYS A 220 -16.72 -6.16 10.24
C LYS A 220 -17.70 -5.12 10.80
N THR A 221 -18.81 -4.81 10.13
CA THR A 221 -19.71 -3.74 10.59
C THR A 221 -21.11 -4.24 10.89
N ASP A 222 -21.40 -4.38 12.19
CA ASP A 222 -22.72 -4.77 12.73
C ASP A 222 -23.81 -3.69 12.54
N SER A 223 -23.44 -2.47 12.11
CA SER A 223 -24.35 -1.31 12.00
C SER A 223 -24.75 -1.01 10.54
N GLU A 224 -26.05 -1.02 10.25
CA GLU A 224 -26.61 -0.60 8.95
C GLU A 224 -26.18 0.83 8.57
N THR A 225 -25.98 1.70 9.55
CA THR A 225 -25.55 3.09 9.34
C THR A 225 -24.13 3.18 8.76
N ASP A 226 -23.21 2.37 9.29
CA ASP A 226 -21.81 2.41 8.83
C ASP A 226 -21.68 1.87 7.40
N GLN A 227 -22.50 0.87 7.03
CA GLN A 227 -22.56 0.37 5.66
C GLN A 227 -23.01 1.46 4.67
N ILE A 228 -23.99 2.29 5.04
CA ILE A 228 -24.45 3.43 4.22
C ILE A 228 -23.31 4.44 4.05
N ILE A 229 -22.58 4.75 5.13
CA ILE A 229 -21.47 5.72 5.11
C ILE A 229 -20.37 5.25 4.15
N ILE A 230 -19.90 4.00 4.31
CA ILE A 230 -18.87 3.40 3.45
C ILE A 230 -19.31 3.44 2.00
N LYS A 231 -20.52 2.93 1.71
CA LYS A 231 -21.05 2.86 0.35
C LYS A 231 -21.12 4.23 -0.29
N GLN A 232 -21.58 5.24 0.46
CA GLN A 232 -21.68 6.60 -0.06
C GLN A 232 -20.30 7.21 -0.33
N ALA A 233 -19.35 7.05 0.59
CA ALA A 233 -17.99 7.57 0.41
C ALA A 233 -17.28 6.96 -0.81
N VAL A 234 -17.40 5.64 -0.98
CA VAL A 234 -16.82 4.91 -2.11
C VAL A 234 -17.49 5.29 -3.43
N ASN A 235 -18.83 5.37 -3.46
CA ASN A 235 -19.56 5.74 -4.67
C ASN A 235 -19.17 7.15 -5.15
N LEU A 236 -19.10 8.13 -4.25
CA LEU A 236 -18.70 9.50 -4.58
C LEU A 236 -17.27 9.56 -5.12
N ALA A 237 -16.34 8.81 -4.52
CA ALA A 237 -14.97 8.73 -5.01
C ALA A 237 -14.89 8.13 -6.42
N TYR A 238 -15.59 7.03 -6.69
CA TYR A 238 -15.61 6.42 -8.02
C TYR A 238 -16.29 7.31 -9.07
N GLN A 239 -17.41 7.95 -8.72
CA GLN A 239 -18.09 8.89 -9.61
C GLN A 239 -17.13 10.01 -10.02
N TYR A 240 -16.44 10.62 -9.06
CA TYR A 240 -15.44 11.65 -9.35
C TYR A 240 -14.34 11.14 -10.28
N ILE A 241 -13.75 9.97 -9.98
CA ILE A 241 -12.67 9.38 -10.77
C ILE A 241 -13.13 9.14 -12.22
N GLU A 242 -14.32 8.57 -12.42
CA GLU A 242 -14.84 8.29 -13.77
C GLU A 242 -15.20 9.56 -14.53
N GLU A 243 -15.83 10.54 -13.88
CA GLU A 243 -16.17 11.84 -14.49
C GLU A 243 -14.93 12.59 -14.97
N HIS A 244 -13.83 12.51 -14.22
CA HIS A 244 -12.60 13.26 -14.48
C HIS A 244 -11.48 12.42 -15.10
N ARG A 245 -11.73 11.15 -15.45
CA ARG A 245 -10.71 10.19 -15.91
C ARG A 245 -9.87 10.67 -17.09
N LYS A 246 -10.46 11.47 -17.97
CA LYS A 246 -9.83 12.00 -19.19
C LYS A 246 -9.30 13.42 -19.03
N SER A 247 -9.33 13.99 -17.82
CA SER A 247 -8.84 15.33 -17.58
C SER A 247 -7.32 15.39 -17.76
N GLU A 248 -6.86 16.39 -18.51
CA GLU A 248 -5.43 16.69 -18.67
C GLU A 248 -4.94 17.74 -17.66
N GLU A 249 -5.85 18.32 -16.87
CA GLU A 249 -5.50 19.30 -15.83
C GLU A 249 -4.68 18.63 -14.72
N GLU A 250 -3.54 19.23 -14.37
CA GLU A 250 -2.61 18.65 -13.40
C GLU A 250 -3.27 18.46 -12.03
N ASP A 251 -4.02 19.45 -11.56
CA ASP A 251 -4.72 19.40 -10.26
C ASP A 251 -5.79 18.31 -10.23
N GLU A 252 -6.51 18.10 -11.33
CA GLU A 252 -7.50 17.02 -11.42
C GLU A 252 -6.83 15.65 -11.37
N ARG A 253 -5.71 15.49 -12.07
CA ARG A 253 -4.93 14.24 -12.00
C ARG A 253 -4.43 13.97 -10.59
N VAL A 254 -3.94 14.99 -9.88
CA VAL A 254 -3.52 14.87 -8.47
C VAL A 254 -4.69 14.43 -7.58
N ARG A 255 -5.87 15.02 -7.78
CA ARG A 255 -7.08 14.65 -7.02
C ARG A 255 -7.49 13.20 -7.28
N ILE A 256 -7.44 12.74 -8.54
CA ILE A 256 -7.69 11.35 -8.90
C ILE A 256 -6.66 10.42 -8.23
N ASP A 257 -5.37 10.75 -8.29
CA ASP A 257 -4.30 9.96 -7.67
C ASP A 257 -4.51 9.86 -6.15
N LEU A 258 -4.89 10.95 -5.49
CA LEU A 258 -5.24 10.96 -4.07
C LEU A 258 -6.42 10.03 -3.78
N LEU A 259 -7.51 10.11 -4.55
CA LEU A 259 -8.70 9.27 -4.32
C LEU A 259 -8.38 7.79 -4.51
N LYS A 260 -7.63 7.44 -5.55
CA LYS A 260 -7.16 6.07 -5.76
C LYS A 260 -6.34 5.57 -4.57
N PHE A 261 -5.45 6.42 -4.06
CA PHE A 261 -4.63 6.10 -2.89
C PHE A 261 -5.47 5.91 -1.61
N LEU A 262 -6.48 6.75 -1.39
CA LEU A 262 -7.39 6.60 -0.25
C LEU A 262 -8.31 5.38 -0.38
N LEU A 263 -8.78 5.05 -1.58
CA LEU A 263 -9.54 3.82 -1.86
C LEU A 263 -8.69 2.57 -1.62
N PHE A 264 -7.42 2.62 -2.02
CA PHE A 264 -6.46 1.57 -1.71
C PHE A 264 -6.28 1.41 -0.19
N ASN A 265 -6.06 2.50 0.54
CA ASN A 265 -5.94 2.41 2.00
C ASN A 265 -7.25 1.94 2.67
N LEU A 266 -8.41 2.37 2.18
CA LEU A 266 -9.70 1.91 2.67
C LEU A 266 -9.82 0.38 2.61
N LYS A 267 -9.36 -0.23 1.50
CA LYS A 267 -9.42 -1.68 1.33
C LYS A 267 -8.49 -2.41 2.30
N GLU A 268 -7.28 -1.91 2.46
CA GLU A 268 -6.20 -2.65 3.15
C GLU A 268 -6.15 -2.35 4.65
N ASN A 269 -6.46 -1.10 5.02
CA ASN A 269 -6.45 -0.57 6.39
C ASN A 269 -7.66 0.37 6.64
N PRO A 270 -8.91 -0.14 6.58
CA PRO A 270 -10.12 0.70 6.62
C PRO A 270 -10.22 1.63 7.84
N ASP A 271 -9.72 1.15 8.99
CA ASP A 271 -9.80 1.88 10.25
C ASP A 271 -8.70 2.96 10.36
N GLU A 272 -7.63 2.87 9.58
CA GLU A 272 -6.44 3.72 9.70
C GLU A 272 -6.54 5.00 8.86
N TYR A 273 -6.09 6.11 9.46
CA TYR A 273 -5.85 7.36 8.74
C TYR A 273 -4.48 7.32 8.08
N VAL A 274 -4.37 7.92 6.90
CA VAL A 274 -3.07 8.12 6.23
C VAL A 274 -2.55 9.52 6.53
N TYR A 275 -1.34 9.61 7.05
CA TYR A 275 -0.71 10.89 7.40
C TYR A 275 -0.50 11.76 6.17
N THR A 276 -0.54 13.08 6.37
CA THR A 276 -0.36 14.03 5.25
C THR A 276 0.99 13.86 4.56
N GLU A 277 2.06 13.59 5.33
CA GLU A 277 3.39 13.37 4.75
C GLU A 277 3.43 12.09 3.92
N GLU A 278 2.81 10.99 4.37
CA GLU A 278 2.74 9.74 3.59
C GLU A 278 2.00 9.93 2.27
N ILE A 279 0.90 10.70 2.28
CA ILE A 279 0.19 11.07 1.05
C ILE A 279 1.08 11.92 0.14
N LEU A 280 1.79 12.91 0.69
CA LEU A 280 2.67 13.78 -0.09
C LEU A 280 3.87 13.03 -0.67
N ASP A 281 4.47 12.12 0.10
CA ASP A 281 5.54 11.24 -0.35
C ASP A 281 5.04 10.39 -1.52
N ASN A 282 3.85 9.79 -1.39
CA ASN A 282 3.18 9.09 -2.48
C ASN A 282 3.02 9.98 -3.72
N LEU A 283 2.29 11.09 -3.61
CA LEU A 283 1.98 11.96 -4.74
C LEU A 283 3.23 12.57 -5.40
N ASN A 284 4.31 12.79 -4.65
CA ASN A 284 5.54 13.43 -5.13
C ASN A 284 6.63 12.46 -5.60
N ALA A 285 6.50 11.15 -5.35
CA ALA A 285 7.56 10.17 -5.57
C ALA A 285 8.17 10.22 -6.99
N ILE A 286 7.35 10.52 -7.98
CA ILE A 286 7.73 10.57 -9.41
C ILE A 286 7.55 11.96 -10.03
N ARG A 287 7.29 12.99 -9.21
CA ARG A 287 7.05 14.37 -9.70
C ARG A 287 8.34 15.18 -9.65
N ILE A 288 8.61 15.89 -10.74
CA ILE A 288 9.69 16.89 -10.79
C ILE A 288 9.36 18.07 -9.87
N ASN A 289 8.12 18.59 -9.96
CA ASN A 289 7.64 19.68 -9.11
C ASN A 289 6.87 19.11 -7.92
N LYS A 290 7.48 19.18 -6.73
CA LYS A 290 6.87 18.65 -5.51
C LYS A 290 5.72 19.53 -5.01
N ILE A 291 4.59 18.89 -4.75
CA ILE A 291 3.42 19.46 -4.09
C ILE A 291 3.75 19.73 -2.63
N LYS A 292 3.50 20.97 -2.18
CA LYS A 292 3.68 21.37 -0.78
C LYS A 292 2.40 21.16 0.02
N GLN A 293 2.54 20.98 1.32
CA GLN A 293 1.43 20.71 2.24
C GLN A 293 0.30 21.74 2.18
N HIS A 294 0.62 23.03 2.09
CA HIS A 294 -0.40 24.09 1.96
C HIS A 294 -1.21 23.93 0.66
N TYR A 295 -0.52 23.72 -0.46
CA TYR A 295 -1.16 23.52 -1.77
C TYR A 295 -2.06 22.28 -1.78
N PHE A 296 -1.56 21.17 -1.23
CA PHE A 296 -2.32 19.94 -1.08
C PHE A 296 -3.62 20.17 -0.31
N ARG A 297 -3.57 20.90 0.81
CA ARG A 297 -4.77 21.21 1.61
C ARG A 297 -5.76 22.10 0.83
N SER A 298 -5.29 23.18 0.22
CA SER A 298 -6.16 24.20 -0.39
C SER A 298 -6.71 23.83 -1.77
N ASN A 299 -5.92 23.21 -2.63
CA ASN A 299 -6.26 22.99 -4.05
C ASN A 299 -6.63 21.55 -4.36
N ILE A 300 -6.25 20.59 -3.51
CA ILE A 300 -6.58 19.17 -3.69
C ILE A 300 -7.70 18.79 -2.73
N VAL A 301 -7.44 18.79 -1.42
CA VAL A 301 -8.43 18.29 -0.44
C VAL A 301 -9.65 19.19 -0.33
N SER A 302 -9.48 20.51 -0.17
CA SER A 302 -10.63 21.41 -0.07
C SER A 302 -11.49 21.39 -1.32
N LYS A 303 -10.88 21.31 -2.52
CA LYS A 303 -11.64 21.24 -3.78
C LYS A 303 -12.45 19.95 -3.92
N LEU A 304 -11.90 18.82 -3.48
CA LEU A 304 -12.68 17.57 -3.42
C LEU A 304 -13.89 17.70 -2.50
N ARG A 305 -13.73 18.34 -1.35
CA ARG A 305 -14.84 18.60 -0.41
C ARG A 305 -15.86 19.60 -0.93
N ASP A 306 -15.40 20.65 -1.60
CA ASP A 306 -16.28 21.64 -2.23
C ASP A 306 -17.19 20.98 -3.29
N GLN A 307 -16.71 19.90 -3.92
CA GLN A 307 -17.49 19.07 -4.84
C GLN A 307 -18.31 17.96 -4.16
N GLY A 308 -18.35 17.93 -2.82
CA GLY A 308 -19.19 17.03 -2.05
C GLY A 308 -18.59 15.67 -1.72
N LEU A 309 -17.29 15.45 -1.94
CA LEU A 309 -16.64 14.19 -1.56
C LEU A 309 -16.49 14.06 -0.04
N LEU A 310 -16.77 12.86 0.45
CA LEU A 310 -16.65 12.52 1.87
C LEU A 310 -15.20 12.10 2.18
N ILE A 311 -14.40 13.06 2.63
CA ILE A 311 -13.02 12.81 3.10
C ILE A 311 -12.93 13.22 4.56
N ALA A 312 -12.79 12.22 5.44
CA ALA A 312 -12.59 12.45 6.87
C ALA A 312 -11.20 13.02 7.14
N SER A 313 -11.11 14.00 8.04
CA SER A 313 -9.83 14.51 8.55
C SER A 313 -9.75 14.41 10.05
N SER A 314 -8.58 14.04 10.52
CA SER A 314 -8.20 14.10 11.93
C SER A 314 -6.78 14.66 12.05
N ASN A 315 -6.29 14.79 13.29
CA ASN A 315 -4.87 15.06 13.55
C ASN A 315 -3.94 13.92 13.04
N LYS A 316 -4.50 12.76 12.69
CA LYS A 316 -3.78 11.61 12.11
C LYS A 316 -3.78 11.61 10.58
N GLY A 317 -4.40 12.59 9.92
CA GLY A 317 -4.38 12.74 8.47
C GLY A 317 -5.76 12.55 7.82
N TYR A 318 -5.82 11.79 6.72
CA TYR A 318 -7.02 11.67 5.88
C TYR A 318 -7.40 10.21 5.65
N LYS A 319 -8.70 9.94 5.51
CA LYS A 319 -9.24 8.68 5.00
C LYS A 319 -10.63 8.85 4.40
N LEU A 320 -11.10 7.85 3.67
CA LEU A 320 -12.53 7.71 3.36
C LEU A 320 -13.25 7.20 4.62
N PRO A 321 -14.34 7.82 5.07
CA PRO A 321 -15.01 7.44 6.30
C PRO A 321 -15.63 6.05 6.17
N VAL A 322 -15.43 5.23 7.20
CA VAL A 322 -16.02 3.88 7.31
C VAL A 322 -17.09 3.77 8.38
N CYS A 323 -17.16 4.73 9.28
CA CYS A 323 -18.16 4.76 10.33
C CYS A 323 -18.55 6.19 10.72
N LEU A 324 -19.58 6.31 11.55
CA LEU A 324 -20.05 7.60 12.04
C LEU A 324 -18.97 8.39 12.81
N ASN A 325 -18.10 7.69 13.56
CA ASN A 325 -17.03 8.35 14.31
C ASN A 325 -16.05 9.10 13.39
N ASP A 326 -15.78 8.59 12.19
CA ASP A 326 -14.87 9.24 11.24
C ASP A 326 -15.46 10.57 10.72
N LEU A 327 -16.77 10.63 10.58
CA LEU A 327 -17.49 11.87 10.23
C LEU A 327 -17.43 12.86 11.41
N TYR A 328 -17.58 12.37 12.65
CA TYR A 328 -17.43 13.21 13.82
C TYR A 328 -16.00 13.74 14.00
N ASP A 329 -14.97 12.96 13.69
CA ASP A 329 -13.58 13.43 13.71
C ASP A 329 -13.40 14.66 12.82
N PHE A 330 -13.96 14.64 11.61
CA PHE A 330 -13.95 15.78 10.71
C PHE A 330 -14.72 16.99 11.26
N VAL A 331 -15.93 16.77 11.79
CA VAL A 331 -16.76 17.83 12.36
C VAL A 331 -16.08 18.46 13.58
N ASN A 332 -15.50 17.64 14.47
CA ASN A 332 -14.80 18.08 15.66
C ASN A 332 -13.57 18.91 15.30
N LEU A 333 -12.74 18.42 14.37
CA LEU A 333 -11.57 19.16 13.89
C LEU A 333 -11.96 20.52 13.28
N SER A 334 -13.04 20.55 12.51
CA SER A 334 -13.56 21.77 11.91
C SER A 334 -14.08 22.75 12.97
N SER A 335 -14.84 22.24 13.96
CA SER A 335 -15.39 23.02 15.07
C SER A 335 -14.31 23.71 15.90
N LEU A 336 -13.20 23.00 16.19
CA LEU A 336 -12.03 23.54 16.89
C LEU A 336 -11.40 24.74 16.18
N THR A 337 -11.61 24.88 14.88
CA THR A 337 -11.08 26.01 14.10
C THR A 337 -12.13 27.09 13.87
N ILE A 338 -13.33 26.70 13.44
CA ILE A 338 -14.42 27.61 13.06
C ILE A 338 -14.88 28.42 14.27
N HIS A 339 -15.12 27.78 15.41
CA HIS A 339 -15.68 28.46 16.58
C HIS A 339 -14.72 29.53 17.14
N PRO A 340 -13.42 29.26 17.38
CA PRO A 340 -12.48 30.30 17.79
C PRO A 340 -12.25 31.40 16.75
N MET A 341 -12.41 31.12 15.45
CA MET A 341 -12.32 32.14 14.40
C MET A 341 -13.51 33.11 14.48
N ILE A 342 -14.74 32.58 14.57
CA ILE A 342 -15.95 33.39 14.71
C ILE A 342 -15.87 34.26 15.97
N GLN A 343 -15.46 33.67 17.11
CA GLN A 343 -15.29 34.43 18.36
C GLN A 343 -14.24 35.55 18.26
N ARG A 344 -13.12 35.33 17.55
CA ARG A 344 -12.10 36.37 17.34
C ARG A 344 -12.65 37.53 16.53
N VAL A 345 -13.40 37.25 15.45
CA VAL A 345 -14.04 38.29 14.64
C VAL A 345 -15.11 39.03 15.45
N ALA A 346 -15.92 38.32 16.24
CA ALA A 346 -16.94 38.91 17.11
C ALA A 346 -16.33 39.86 18.13
N LYS A 347 -15.25 39.46 18.81
CA LYS A 347 -14.52 40.32 19.77
C LYS A 347 -13.94 41.56 19.09
N ALA A 348 -13.35 41.40 17.90
CA ALA A 348 -12.82 42.54 17.14
C ALA A 348 -13.93 43.53 16.76
N ARG A 349 -15.08 43.04 16.29
CA ARG A 349 -16.26 43.86 15.99
C ARG A 349 -16.73 44.62 17.23
N ASP A 350 -16.85 43.95 18.37
CA ASP A 350 -17.30 44.56 19.61
C ASP A 350 -16.37 45.67 20.12
N GLN A 351 -15.06 45.49 19.97
CA GLN A 351 -14.08 46.52 20.35
C GLN A 351 -14.18 47.77 19.47
N ILE A 352 -14.37 47.61 18.15
CA ILE A 352 -14.54 48.75 17.24
C ILE A 352 -15.87 49.46 17.50
N LEU A 353 -16.96 48.71 17.67
CA LEU A 353 -18.27 49.28 18.03
C LEU A 353 -18.19 50.05 19.35
N LEU A 354 -17.48 49.54 20.35
CA LEU A 354 -17.31 50.23 21.63
C LEU A 354 -16.48 51.51 21.48
N ALA A 355 -15.34 51.44 20.79
CA ALA A 355 -14.43 52.58 20.61
C ALA A 355 -15.02 53.71 19.76
N THR A 356 -15.92 53.37 18.82
CA THR A 356 -16.57 54.31 17.90
C THR A 356 -17.99 54.67 18.32
N ASN A 357 -18.43 54.25 19.52
CA ASN A 357 -19.82 54.44 19.96
C ASN A 357 -20.86 53.97 18.91
N ARG A 358 -20.57 52.84 18.26
CA ARG A 358 -21.35 52.17 17.21
C ARG A 358 -21.45 52.92 15.87
N GLU A 359 -20.61 53.92 15.64
CA GLU A 359 -20.55 54.60 14.34
C GLU A 359 -19.94 53.71 13.24
N ILE A 360 -19.05 52.78 13.60
CA ILE A 360 -18.39 51.89 12.64
C ILE A 360 -18.65 50.43 12.99
N ASP A 361 -19.29 49.71 12.08
CA ASP A 361 -19.41 48.24 12.13
C ASP A 361 -18.57 47.60 11.02
N ILE A 362 -17.49 46.91 11.42
CA ILE A 362 -16.57 46.27 10.48
C ILE A 362 -17.21 45.15 9.64
N LEU A 363 -18.43 44.70 9.99
CA LEU A 363 -19.20 43.71 9.24
C LEU A 363 -20.42 44.31 8.51
N GLU A 364 -20.51 45.63 8.35
CA GLU A 364 -21.68 46.28 7.70
C GLU A 364 -21.76 46.01 6.19
N LYS A 365 -20.63 45.80 5.53
CA LYS A 365 -20.59 45.55 4.08
C LYS A 365 -21.31 44.26 3.73
N SER A 366 -22.01 44.25 2.60
CA SER A 366 -22.82 43.11 2.12
C SER A 366 -22.03 41.81 1.95
N GLU A 367 -20.74 41.90 1.61
CA GLU A 367 -19.83 40.74 1.52
C GLU A 367 -19.61 40.01 2.86
N TYR A 368 -19.92 40.63 3.99
CA TYR A 368 -19.77 40.06 5.34
C TYR A 368 -21.09 39.65 6.00
N GLU A 369 -22.21 39.76 5.27
CA GLU A 369 -23.56 39.52 5.80
C GLU A 369 -23.70 38.13 6.46
N TYR A 370 -23.10 37.10 5.85
CA TYR A 370 -23.11 35.74 6.41
C TYR A 370 -22.44 35.68 7.79
N LEU A 371 -21.24 36.26 7.93
CA LEU A 371 -20.49 36.29 9.18
C LEU A 371 -21.22 37.10 10.25
N LYS A 372 -21.81 38.24 9.86
CA LYS A 372 -22.62 39.09 10.73
C LYS A 372 -23.79 38.30 11.32
N ARG A 373 -24.57 37.62 10.47
CA ARG A 373 -25.70 36.78 10.90
C ARG A 373 -25.28 35.66 11.85
N MET A 374 -24.19 34.96 11.55
CA MET A 374 -23.68 33.88 12.41
C MET A 374 -23.34 34.39 13.82
N ILE A 375 -22.64 35.53 13.93
CA ILE A 375 -22.24 36.12 15.21
C ILE A 375 -23.45 36.63 16.00
N GLU A 376 -24.44 37.21 15.33
CA GLU A 376 -25.65 37.74 15.98
C GLU A 376 -26.56 36.63 16.51
N MET A 377 -26.69 35.52 15.77
CA MET A 377 -27.43 34.34 16.22
C MET A 377 -26.80 33.71 17.48
N GLU A 378 -25.46 33.63 17.53
CA GLU A 378 -24.74 33.11 18.71
C GLU A 378 -25.04 33.95 19.97
N LYS A 379 -24.99 35.28 19.85
CA LYS A 379 -25.29 36.21 20.96
C LYS A 379 -26.73 36.12 21.46
N THR A 380 -27.68 35.92 20.55
CA THR A 380 -29.11 35.78 20.89
C THR A 380 -29.36 34.48 21.65
N THR A 381 -28.66 33.41 21.27
CA THR A 381 -28.78 32.08 21.91
C THR A 381 -28.20 32.08 23.33
N LEU A 382 -27.07 32.77 23.54
CA LEU A 382 -26.46 32.97 24.86
C LEU A 382 -27.30 33.86 25.81
N SER A 383 -28.16 34.72 25.26
CA SER A 383 -29.02 35.62 26.03
C SER A 383 -30.33 34.96 26.46
N ASN A 384 -30.81 33.97 25.70
CA ASN A 384 -32.04 33.22 25.99
C ASN A 384 -31.82 31.96 26.85
N GLY A 385 -30.58 31.60 27.15
CA GLY A 385 -30.19 30.48 28.00
C GLY A 385 -29.86 30.84 29.45
N LYS A 386 -30.24 32.04 29.91
CA LYS A 386 -30.09 32.51 31.30
C LYS A 386 -31.43 32.66 32.00
#